data_AF-A0AAD7PU13-F1
#
_entry.id   AF-A0AAD7PU13-F1
#
_cell.length_a   1.000
_cell.length_b   1.000
_cell.length_c   1.000
_cell.angle_alpha   90.00
_cell.angle_beta   90.00
_cell.angle_gamma   90.00
#
_symmetry.space_group_name_H-M   'P 1'
#
loop_
_entity.id
_entity.type
_entity.pdbx_description
1 polymer ?
#
loop_
_entity_poly.entity_id
_entity_poly.type
_entity_poly.pdbx_seq_one_letter_code
_entity_poly.pdbx_strand_id
1 'polypeptide(L)'
;MLYAQILFLDYLKSAIPALGGGVPWIITVLILTLALTYMNYGGLTIVGWVAILLGVFSLLPFIVMGIIAIPKLTPSRWVIVDLDNVNWSLYLNTLFWNLNYWDSISTLSGEAEDPCKTIPKALFSALFIVLFGYFFPRLIGTGTIPVDRELWSDGYFSDVAKILGGVWLRFWVQAASALSNMGMFVAEMSSDSFQLLGIAEQACFLSSSLKDLVMGHRLLGFCSLHLV
;
A
#
# COMPACT_ATOMS: atom_id res chain seq x y z
N MET A 1 4.48 -7.75 5.53
CA MET A 1 3.26 -8.56 5.75
C MET A 1 2.38 -8.21 6.98
N LEU A 2 2.74 -8.57 8.22
CA LEU A 2 1.84 -8.40 9.40
C LEU A 2 1.54 -6.93 9.75
N TYR A 3 2.48 -6.03 9.45
CA TYR A 3 2.39 -4.61 9.82
C TYR A 3 1.24 -3.86 9.12
N ALA A 4 1.02 -4.12 7.83
CA ALA A 4 -0.08 -3.52 7.06
C ALA A 4 -1.47 -3.97 7.58
N GLN A 5 -1.56 -5.23 8.01
CA GLN A 5 -2.78 -5.77 8.62
C GLN A 5 -3.05 -5.13 9.98
N ILE A 6 -2.01 -4.93 10.80
CA ILE A 6 -2.12 -4.29 12.12
C ILE A 6 -2.55 -2.82 11.96
N LEU A 7 -1.95 -2.08 11.03
CA LEU A 7 -2.33 -0.68 10.73
C LEU A 7 -3.77 -0.57 10.23
N PHE A 8 -4.19 -1.42 9.30
CA PHE A 8 -5.60 -1.48 8.88
C PHE A 8 -6.55 -1.67 10.08
N LEU A 9 -6.20 -2.56 11.00
CA LEU A 9 -7.00 -2.86 12.18
C LEU A 9 -7.01 -1.71 13.19
N ASP A 10 -5.90 -0.98 13.34
CA ASP A 10 -5.85 0.21 14.18
C ASP A 10 -6.75 1.33 13.62
N TYR A 11 -6.80 1.50 12.29
CA TYR A 11 -7.76 2.39 11.64
C TYR A 11 -9.21 1.90 11.78
N LEU A 12 -9.45 0.59 11.66
CA LEU A 12 -10.79 0.00 11.80
C LEU A 12 -11.30 0.08 13.26
N LYS A 13 -10.41 -0.05 14.24
CA LYS A 13 -10.69 0.11 15.68
C LYS A 13 -11.10 1.55 16.02
N SER A 14 -10.52 2.53 15.32
CA SER A 14 -10.92 3.94 15.42
C SER A 14 -12.33 4.20 14.86
N ALA A 15 -12.74 3.44 13.84
CA ALA A 15 -14.05 3.55 13.19
C ALA A 15 -15.17 2.73 13.88
N ILE A 16 -14.87 1.54 14.41
CA ILE A 16 -15.82 0.63 15.06
C ILE A 16 -15.19 0.10 16.36
N PRO A 17 -15.48 0.71 17.53
CA PRO A 17 -14.94 0.29 18.82
C PRO A 17 -15.29 -1.17 19.20
N ALA A 18 -16.37 -1.72 18.63
CA ALA A 18 -16.85 -3.09 18.88
C ALA A 18 -15.93 -4.19 18.32
N LEU A 19 -14.96 -3.85 17.46
CA LEU A 19 -13.95 -4.77 16.92
C LEU A 19 -12.61 -4.70 17.69
N GLY A 20 -12.58 -3.97 18.81
CA GLY A 20 -11.35 -3.55 19.49
C GLY A 20 -10.57 -4.62 20.26
N GLY A 21 -11.02 -5.88 20.32
CA GLY A 21 -10.22 -6.96 20.92
C GLY A 21 -10.90 -8.34 20.94
N GLY A 22 -10.07 -9.40 20.80
CA GLY A 22 -10.47 -10.80 20.96
C GLY A 22 -10.61 -11.59 19.66
N VAL A 23 -11.42 -12.65 19.68
CA VAL A 23 -11.66 -13.56 18.55
C VAL A 23 -12.23 -12.87 17.29
N PRO A 24 -13.10 -11.83 17.37
CA PRO A 24 -13.58 -11.11 16.18
C PRO A 24 -12.47 -10.43 15.38
N TRP A 25 -11.41 -9.95 16.06
CA TRP A 25 -10.23 -9.35 15.43
C TRP A 25 -9.49 -10.38 14.57
N ILE A 26 -9.27 -11.59 15.10
CA ILE A 26 -8.61 -12.69 14.36
C ILE A 26 -9.47 -13.13 13.18
N ILE A 27 -10.79 -13.23 13.37
CA ILE A 27 -11.72 -13.67 12.33
C ILE A 27 -11.78 -12.67 11.17
N THR A 28 -11.84 -11.36 11.43
CA THR A 28 -11.85 -10.35 10.36
C THR A 28 -10.55 -10.40 9.56
N VAL A 29 -9.39 -10.55 10.22
CA VAL A 29 -8.09 -10.71 9.53
C VAL A 29 -8.06 -11.98 8.70
N LEU A 30 -8.54 -13.10 9.24
CA LEU A 30 -8.58 -14.38 8.52
C LEU A 30 -9.51 -14.32 7.32
N ILE A 31 -10.71 -13.75 7.45
CA ILE A 31 -11.67 -13.63 6.34
C ILE A 31 -11.12 -12.70 5.26
N LEU A 32 -10.55 -11.55 5.63
CA LEU A 32 -9.91 -10.65 4.67
C LEU A 32 -8.74 -11.33 3.97
N THR A 33 -7.87 -12.00 4.72
CA THR A 33 -6.73 -12.72 4.15
C THR A 33 -7.20 -13.80 3.19
N LEU A 34 -8.19 -14.60 3.58
CA LEU A 34 -8.76 -15.66 2.72
C LEU A 34 -9.42 -15.08 1.46
N ALA A 35 -10.17 -13.99 1.57
CA ALA A 35 -10.81 -13.33 0.42
C ALA A 35 -9.78 -12.71 -0.53
N LEU A 36 -8.76 -12.03 0.01
CA LEU A 36 -7.66 -11.45 -0.76
C LEU A 36 -6.80 -12.54 -1.42
N THR A 37 -6.51 -13.63 -0.71
CA THR A 37 -5.85 -14.81 -1.27
C THR A 37 -6.68 -15.44 -2.36
N TYR A 38 -8.00 -15.54 -2.20
CA TYR A 38 -8.91 -16.05 -3.24
C TYR A 38 -8.88 -15.16 -4.49
N MET A 39 -8.87 -13.84 -4.34
CA MET A 39 -8.73 -12.94 -5.49
C MET A 39 -7.37 -13.07 -6.19
N ASN A 40 -6.30 -13.39 -5.47
CA ASN A 40 -4.99 -13.66 -6.08
C ASN A 40 -5.04 -14.89 -7.01
N TYR A 41 -5.91 -15.87 -6.76
CA TYR A 41 -6.12 -17.00 -7.69
C TYR A 41 -6.88 -16.60 -8.97
N GLY A 42 -7.58 -15.47 -8.99
CA GLY A 42 -8.37 -14.99 -10.14
C GLY A 42 -7.54 -14.40 -11.29
N GLY A 43 -6.23 -14.25 -11.12
CA GLY A 43 -5.30 -13.75 -12.13
C GLY A 43 -4.81 -12.32 -11.88
N LEU A 44 -3.54 -12.08 -12.25
CA LEU A 44 -2.81 -10.82 -12.07
C LEU A 44 -3.54 -9.60 -12.61
N THR A 45 -4.25 -9.73 -13.73
CA THR A 45 -4.98 -8.63 -14.36
C THR A 45 -6.08 -8.08 -13.46
N ILE A 46 -6.82 -8.95 -12.76
CA ILE A 46 -7.89 -8.55 -11.84
C ILE A 46 -7.28 -7.83 -10.62
N VAL A 47 -6.21 -8.40 -10.07
CA VAL A 47 -5.49 -7.81 -8.92
C VAL A 47 -4.95 -6.42 -9.28
N GLY A 48 -4.39 -6.25 -10.49
CA GLY A 48 -3.92 -4.96 -10.99
C GLY A 48 -5.03 -3.91 -11.08
N TRP A 49 -6.19 -4.24 -11.66
CA TRP A 49 -7.33 -3.31 -11.73
C TRP A 49 -7.86 -2.92 -10.35
N VAL A 50 -7.96 -3.88 -9.43
CA VAL A 50 -8.37 -3.62 -8.04
C VAL A 50 -7.36 -2.71 -7.35
N ALA A 51 -6.05 -2.94 -7.52
CA ALA A 51 -5.00 -2.10 -6.95
C ALA A 51 -5.06 -0.66 -7.47
N ILE A 52 -5.31 -0.47 -8.78
CA ILE A 52 -5.49 0.87 -9.37
C ILE A 52 -6.71 1.56 -8.76
N LEU A 53 -7.85 0.86 -8.67
CA LEU A 53 -9.08 1.42 -8.09
C LEU A 53 -8.88 1.82 -6.63
N LEU A 54 -8.24 0.97 -5.84
CA LEU A 54 -7.91 1.25 -4.44
C LEU A 54 -6.95 2.45 -4.34
N GLY A 55 -5.91 2.51 -5.17
CA GLY A 55 -4.97 3.64 -5.21
C GLY A 55 -5.65 4.96 -5.54
N VAL A 56 -6.50 4.99 -6.56
CA VAL A 56 -7.28 6.19 -6.92
C VAL A 56 -8.22 6.58 -5.78
N PHE A 57 -8.98 5.63 -5.24
CA PHE A 57 -9.89 5.88 -4.12
C PHE A 57 -9.15 6.42 -2.89
N SER A 58 -7.95 5.90 -2.60
CA SER A 58 -7.15 6.32 -1.46
C SER A 58 -6.50 7.70 -1.64
N LEU A 59 -6.19 8.12 -2.87
CA LEU A 59 -5.63 9.44 -3.15
C LEU A 59 -6.68 10.57 -3.18
N LEU A 60 -7.91 10.26 -3.62
CA LEU A 60 -9.01 11.23 -3.73
C LEU A 60 -9.29 12.08 -2.48
N PRO A 61 -9.41 11.52 -1.25
CA PRO A 61 -9.71 12.34 -0.07
C PRO A 61 -8.61 13.35 0.24
N PHE A 62 -7.35 13.05 -0.10
CA PHE A 62 -6.25 14.00 0.07
C PHE A 62 -6.33 15.14 -0.94
N ILE A 63 -6.73 14.87 -2.19
CA ILE A 63 -6.98 15.91 -3.20
C ILE A 63 -8.09 16.85 -2.73
N VAL A 64 -9.20 16.28 -2.26
CA VAL A 64 -10.34 17.05 -1.73
C VAL A 64 -9.94 17.87 -0.49
N MET A 65 -9.17 17.27 0.42
CA MET A 65 -8.60 17.97 1.57
C MET A 65 -7.75 19.17 1.13
N GLY A 66 -6.95 19.01 0.08
CA GLY A 66 -6.13 20.07 -0.50
C GLY A 66 -6.96 21.23 -1.02
N ILE A 67 -8.01 20.95 -1.79
CA ILE A 67 -8.91 21.98 -2.34
C ILE A 67 -9.57 22.79 -1.21
N ILE A 68 -10.04 22.10 -0.16
CA ILE A 68 -10.66 22.75 1.02
C ILE A 68 -9.63 23.57 1.81
N ALA A 69 -8.37 23.14 1.81
CA ALA A 69 -7.28 23.81 2.52
C ALA A 69 -6.80 25.10 1.84
N ILE A 70 -6.92 25.24 0.51
CA ILE A 70 -6.44 26.40 -0.26
C ILE A 70 -6.70 27.75 0.43
N PRO A 71 -7.93 28.10 0.84
CA PRO A 71 -8.21 29.41 1.47
C PRO A 71 -7.59 29.58 2.87
N LYS A 72 -7.17 28.50 3.53
CA LYS A 72 -6.60 28.49 4.88
C LYS A 72 -5.07 28.29 4.88
N LEU A 73 -4.45 28.15 3.71
CA LEU A 73 -3.01 27.94 3.59
C LEU A 73 -2.26 29.23 3.96
N THR A 74 -1.29 29.07 4.85
CA THR A 74 -0.34 30.14 5.18
C THR A 74 1.06 29.72 4.72
N PRO A 75 1.52 30.15 3.53
CA PRO A 75 2.79 29.69 2.94
C PRO A 75 4.04 29.99 3.78
N SER A 76 3.99 31.00 4.66
CA SER A 76 5.11 31.34 5.55
C SER A 76 5.46 30.23 6.54
N ARG A 77 4.52 29.31 6.82
CA ARG A 77 4.75 28.18 7.72
C ARG A 77 5.63 27.08 7.12
N TRP A 78 5.74 27.00 5.80
CA TRP A 78 6.59 25.99 5.13
C TRP A 78 8.09 26.22 5.35
N VAL A 79 8.48 27.45 5.73
CA VAL A 79 9.88 27.86 5.91
C VAL A 79 10.35 27.66 7.36
N ILE A 80 9.45 27.29 8.27
CA ILE A 80 9.78 27.01 9.67
C ILE A 80 10.40 25.62 9.75
N VAL A 81 11.73 25.55 9.66
CA VAL A 81 12.51 24.32 9.78
C VAL A 81 13.50 24.49 10.92
N ASP A 82 13.37 23.66 11.96
CA ASP A 82 14.38 23.54 13.02
C ASP A 82 15.22 22.27 12.74
N LEU A 83 16.44 22.47 12.26
CA LEU A 83 17.41 21.42 11.93
C LEU A 83 18.25 20.96 13.12
N ASP A 84 18.22 21.70 14.24
CA ASP A 84 19.10 21.47 15.39
C ASP A 84 18.58 20.33 16.28
N ASN A 85 17.26 20.05 16.24
CA ASN A 85 16.61 18.95 16.99
C ASN A 85 16.17 17.78 16.10
N VAL A 86 17.02 17.32 15.17
CA VAL A 86 16.69 16.18 14.30
C VAL A 86 17.42 14.91 14.74
N ASN A 87 16.66 13.88 15.11
CA ASN A 87 17.20 12.52 15.26
C ASN A 87 17.41 11.90 13.87
N TRP A 88 18.62 12.03 13.34
CA TRP A 88 18.98 11.56 11.99
C TRP A 88 18.78 10.06 11.80
N SER A 89 19.01 9.24 12.83
CA SER A 89 18.82 7.79 12.76
C SER A 89 17.36 7.42 12.55
N LEU A 90 16.45 8.04 13.33
CA LEU A 90 15.01 7.83 13.18
C LEU A 90 14.53 8.36 11.83
N TYR A 91 14.96 9.56 11.44
CA TYR A 91 14.58 10.19 10.19
C TYR A 91 14.93 9.32 8.97
N LEU A 92 16.19 8.84 8.89
CA LEU A 92 16.64 7.99 7.78
C LEU A 92 15.93 6.64 7.78
N ASN A 93 15.69 6.06 8.96
CA ASN A 93 14.94 4.80 9.07
C ASN A 93 13.50 4.96 8.55
N THR A 94 12.79 5.99 8.99
CA THR A 94 11.43 6.29 8.52
C THR A 94 11.39 6.58 7.02
N LEU A 95 12.37 7.33 6.50
CA LEU A 95 12.45 7.65 5.08
C LEU A 95 12.72 6.41 4.23
N PHE A 96 13.63 5.54 4.69
CA PHE A 96 13.91 4.26 4.04
C PHE A 96 12.63 3.42 3.93
N TRP A 97 11.95 3.17 5.05
CA TRP A 97 10.74 2.34 5.06
C TRP A 97 9.57 2.95 4.28
N ASN A 98 9.46 4.29 4.20
CA ASN A 98 8.44 4.93 3.36
C ASN A 98 8.70 4.75 1.85
N LEU A 99 9.94 4.56 1.44
CA LEU A 99 10.31 4.47 0.02
C LEU A 99 10.67 3.03 -0.42
N ASN A 100 10.59 2.03 0.46
CA ASN A 100 11.11 0.68 0.22
C ASN A 100 10.13 -0.28 -0.47
N TYR A 101 9.59 0.07 -1.65
CA TYR A 101 8.64 -0.82 -2.38
C TYR A 101 8.98 -1.04 -3.85
N TRP A 102 10.15 -0.57 -4.29
CA TRP A 102 10.54 -0.60 -5.70
C TRP A 102 11.09 -1.96 -6.16
N ASP A 103 11.49 -2.82 -5.23
CA ASP A 103 11.99 -4.17 -5.50
C ASP A 103 10.90 -5.10 -6.06
N SER A 104 9.65 -4.90 -5.66
CA SER A 104 8.48 -5.66 -6.17
C SER A 104 8.25 -5.49 -7.68
N ILE A 105 8.85 -4.49 -8.33
CA ILE A 105 8.70 -4.28 -9.77
C ILE A 105 9.48 -5.33 -10.56
N SER A 106 10.60 -5.79 -10.01
CA SER A 106 11.44 -6.81 -10.66
C SER A 106 10.72 -8.16 -10.79
N THR A 107 9.85 -8.48 -9.82
CA THR A 107 9.15 -9.76 -9.71
C THR A 107 8.05 -9.90 -10.76
N LEU A 108 7.46 -8.77 -11.16
CA LEU A 108 6.37 -8.67 -12.14
C LEU A 108 6.86 -8.40 -13.57
N SER A 109 8.18 -8.22 -13.76
CA SER A 109 8.78 -7.88 -15.04
C SER A 109 8.57 -8.94 -16.13
N GLY A 110 8.40 -10.21 -15.74
CA GLY A 110 8.16 -11.33 -16.66
C GLY A 110 6.76 -11.37 -17.27
N GLU A 111 5.79 -10.69 -16.65
CA GLU A 111 4.39 -10.63 -17.09
C GLU A 111 4.09 -9.34 -17.89
N ALA A 112 5.06 -8.44 -18.00
CA ALA A 112 4.90 -7.18 -18.72
C ALA A 112 5.13 -7.37 -20.23
N GLU A 113 4.20 -6.88 -21.04
CA GLU A 113 4.40 -6.75 -22.48
C GLU A 113 5.52 -5.73 -22.76
N ASP A 114 6.52 -6.12 -23.57
CA ASP A 114 7.71 -5.33 -23.89
C ASP A 114 8.39 -4.65 -22.66
N PRO A 115 9.02 -5.44 -21.75
CA PRO A 115 9.55 -4.95 -20.47
C PRO A 115 10.50 -3.76 -20.62
N CYS A 116 11.32 -3.74 -21.67
CA CYS A 116 12.32 -2.69 -21.93
C CYS A 116 11.70 -1.29 -22.17
N LYS A 117 10.43 -1.21 -22.58
CA LYS A 117 9.74 0.07 -22.83
C LYS A 117 8.68 0.36 -21.79
N THR A 118 7.98 -0.66 -21.33
CA THR A 118 6.85 -0.51 -20.40
C THR A 118 7.33 -0.21 -18.99
N ILE A 119 8.35 -0.93 -18.50
CA ILE A 119 8.86 -0.76 -17.12
C ILE A 119 9.43 0.63 -16.88
N PRO A 120 10.30 1.20 -17.74
CA PRO A 120 10.82 2.55 -17.52
C PRO A 120 9.71 3.63 -17.50
N LYS A 121 8.70 3.51 -18.36
CA LYS A 121 7.57 4.46 -18.41
C LYS A 121 6.66 4.33 -17.18
N ALA A 122 6.39 3.10 -16.76
CA ALA A 122 5.59 2.83 -15.57
C ALA A 122 6.30 3.32 -14.30
N LEU A 123 7.61 3.06 -14.17
CA LEU A 123 8.46 3.55 -13.09
C LEU A 123 8.45 5.08 -13.01
N PHE A 124 8.66 5.75 -14.14
CA PHE A 124 8.66 7.20 -14.20
C PHE A 124 7.30 7.78 -13.76
N SER A 125 6.20 7.21 -14.25
CA SER A 125 4.85 7.64 -13.87
C SER A 125 4.56 7.37 -12.39
N ALA A 126 4.95 6.20 -11.87
CA ALA A 126 4.82 5.85 -10.46
C ALA A 126 5.60 6.81 -9.56
N LEU A 127 6.80 7.23 -9.98
CA LEU A 127 7.60 8.21 -9.25
C LEU A 127 6.85 9.53 -9.05
N PHE A 128 6.20 10.07 -10.08
CA PHE A 128 5.40 11.29 -9.93
C PHE A 128 4.20 11.10 -9.01
N ILE A 129 3.52 9.95 -9.09
CA ILE A 129 2.38 9.65 -8.22
C ILE A 129 2.84 9.55 -6.76
N VAL A 130 3.97 8.89 -6.49
CA VAL A 130 4.56 8.77 -5.15
C VAL A 130 4.99 10.14 -4.62
N LEU A 131 5.70 10.93 -5.43
CA LEU A 131 6.09 12.29 -5.05
C LEU A 131 4.85 13.13 -4.73
N PHE A 132 3.83 13.11 -5.58
CA PHE A 132 2.59 13.84 -5.33
C PHE A 132 1.90 13.34 -4.04
N GLY A 133 1.77 12.02 -3.86
CA GLY A 133 1.15 11.40 -2.69
C GLY A 133 1.86 11.71 -1.37
N TYR A 134 3.18 11.89 -1.38
CA TYR A 134 3.93 12.27 -0.18
C TYR A 134 3.98 13.78 0.06
N PHE A 135 4.27 14.57 -0.97
CA PHE A 135 4.45 16.01 -0.82
C PHE A 135 3.12 16.73 -0.64
N PHE A 136 2.08 16.36 -1.38
CA PHE A 136 0.83 17.10 -1.41
C PHE A 136 0.12 17.11 -0.03
N PRO A 137 -0.16 15.96 0.62
CA PRO A 137 -0.76 15.95 1.96
C PRO A 137 0.12 16.62 3.01
N ARG A 138 1.45 16.46 2.92
CA ARG A 138 2.40 17.04 3.86
C ARG A 138 2.41 18.58 3.79
N LEU A 139 2.36 19.16 2.59
CA LEU A 139 2.29 20.61 2.39
C LEU A 139 0.96 21.19 2.92
N ILE A 140 -0.14 20.47 2.73
CA ILE A 140 -1.46 20.85 3.25
C ILE A 140 -1.48 20.84 4.77
N GLY A 141 -0.99 19.75 5.39
CA GLY A 141 -0.97 19.63 6.86
C GLY A 141 -0.13 20.72 7.52
N THR A 142 1.10 20.92 7.04
CA THR A 142 2.02 21.94 7.58
C THR A 142 1.60 23.38 7.24
N GLY A 143 0.91 23.59 6.11
CA GLY A 143 0.45 24.91 5.68
C GLY A 143 -0.81 25.42 6.38
N THR A 144 -1.64 24.52 6.93
CA THR A 144 -2.93 24.87 7.54
C THR A 144 -2.89 24.90 9.07
N ILE A 145 -2.14 24.01 9.70
CA ILE A 145 -2.07 23.86 11.17
C ILE A 145 -0.66 24.22 11.66
N PRO A 146 -0.50 24.84 12.84
CA PRO A 146 0.82 25.05 13.43
C PRO A 146 1.59 23.73 13.55
N VAL A 147 2.88 23.73 13.19
CA VAL A 147 3.70 22.53 13.21
C VAL A 147 4.05 22.17 14.66
N ASP A 148 3.29 21.25 15.24
CA ASP A 148 3.60 20.63 16.52
C ASP A 148 4.06 19.19 16.28
N ARG A 149 5.37 18.94 16.43
CA ARG A 149 6.03 17.67 16.08
C ARG A 149 5.53 16.49 16.91
N GLU A 150 5.06 16.71 18.14
CA GLU A 150 4.61 15.64 19.03
C GLU A 150 3.24 15.09 18.62
N LEU A 151 2.45 15.87 17.87
CA LEU A 151 1.13 15.46 17.39
C LEU A 151 1.18 14.67 16.07
N TRP A 152 2.32 14.67 15.36
CA TRP A 152 2.49 13.91 14.11
C TRP A 152 2.71 12.42 14.40
N SER A 153 1.64 11.74 14.78
CA SER A 153 1.56 10.29 14.93
C SER A 153 0.72 9.65 13.82
N ASP A 154 0.71 8.31 13.77
CA ASP A 154 -0.11 7.57 12.81
C ASP A 154 -1.59 7.96 12.94
N GLY A 155 -2.21 8.26 11.80
CA GLY A 155 -3.59 8.71 11.75
C GLY A 155 -3.81 10.21 11.96
N TYR A 156 -2.76 11.00 12.24
CA TYR A 156 -2.87 12.46 12.41
C TYR A 156 -3.53 13.16 11.22
N PHE A 157 -3.30 12.69 9.99
CA PHE A 157 -3.99 13.20 8.79
C PHE A 157 -5.53 13.12 8.88
N SER A 158 -6.07 12.14 9.62
CA SER A 158 -7.51 12.02 9.85
C SER A 158 -8.03 13.11 10.80
N ASP A 159 -7.21 13.58 11.74
CA ASP A 159 -7.54 14.71 12.61
C ASP A 159 -7.38 16.04 11.87
N VAL A 160 -6.34 16.18 11.05
CA VAL A 160 -6.20 17.31 10.11
C VAL A 160 -7.42 17.39 9.18
N ALA A 161 -7.87 16.25 8.64
CA ALA A 161 -9.07 16.15 7.83
C ALA A 161 -10.33 16.62 8.57
N LYS A 162 -10.46 16.24 9.86
CA LYS A 162 -11.57 16.67 10.72
C LYS A 162 -11.58 18.18 10.92
N ILE A 163 -10.41 18.77 11.13
CA ILE A 163 -10.27 20.22 11.35
C ILE A 163 -10.56 21.00 10.06
N LEU A 164 -10.16 20.47 8.91
CA LEU A 164 -10.33 21.14 7.62
C LEU A 164 -11.74 20.99 7.04
N GLY A 165 -12.22 19.76 6.92
CA GLY A 165 -13.46 19.40 6.22
C GLY A 165 -14.57 18.85 7.12
N GLY A 166 -14.29 18.57 8.40
CA GLY A 166 -15.28 18.01 9.32
C GLY A 166 -15.27 16.47 9.37
N VAL A 167 -16.28 15.92 10.05
CA VAL A 167 -16.32 14.49 10.41
C VAL A 167 -16.40 13.57 9.19
N TRP A 168 -17.07 13.98 8.12
CA TRP A 168 -17.18 13.17 6.90
C TRP A 168 -15.82 12.94 6.23
N LEU A 169 -14.98 13.97 6.15
CA LEU A 169 -13.64 13.87 5.55
C LEU A 169 -12.72 13.00 6.41
N ARG A 170 -12.86 13.07 7.73
CA ARG A 170 -12.18 12.17 8.67
C ARG A 170 -12.54 10.70 8.42
N PHE A 171 -13.82 10.37 8.22
CA PHE A 171 -14.21 8.99 7.91
C PHE A 171 -13.68 8.54 6.55
N TRP A 172 -13.69 9.42 5.55
CA TRP A 172 -13.18 9.08 4.23
C TRP A 172 -11.67 8.85 4.22
N VAL A 173 -10.89 9.72 4.87
CA VAL A 173 -9.42 9.54 4.99
C VAL A 173 -9.08 8.27 5.75
N GLN A 174 -9.82 7.94 6.82
CA GLN A 174 -9.62 6.67 7.53
C GLN A 174 -9.96 5.46 6.64
N ALA A 175 -11.08 5.47 5.93
CA ALA A 175 -11.46 4.40 5.02
C ALA A 175 -10.43 4.24 3.89
N ALA A 176 -9.94 5.34 3.33
CA ALA A 176 -8.88 5.36 2.32
C ALA A 176 -7.55 4.81 2.84
N SER A 177 -7.14 5.17 4.06
CA SER A 177 -5.92 4.66 4.69
C SER A 177 -6.03 3.16 4.93
N ALA A 178 -7.19 2.72 5.42
CA ALA A 178 -7.50 1.33 5.67
C ALA A 178 -7.45 0.50 4.36
N LEU A 179 -8.11 0.96 3.30
CA LEU A 179 -8.10 0.31 1.99
C LEU A 179 -6.71 0.32 1.32
N SER A 180 -5.91 1.37 1.51
CA SER A 180 -4.53 1.43 1.01
C SER A 180 -3.66 0.35 1.66
N ASN A 181 -3.80 0.15 2.97
CA ASN A 181 -3.08 -0.91 3.69
C ASN A 181 -3.48 -2.32 3.19
N MET A 182 -4.76 -2.51 2.83
CA MET A 182 -5.19 -3.75 2.18
C MET A 182 -4.53 -3.94 0.81
N GLY A 183 -4.54 -2.91 -0.04
CA GLY A 183 -3.93 -2.96 -1.37
C GLY A 183 -2.43 -3.28 -1.31
N MET A 184 -1.74 -2.66 -0.35
CA MET A 184 -0.33 -2.93 -0.06
C MET A 184 -0.08 -4.38 0.35
N PHE A 185 -0.91 -4.93 1.24
CA PHE A 185 -0.81 -6.33 1.63
C PHE A 185 -0.98 -7.28 0.45
N VAL A 186 -1.94 -7.01 -0.44
CA VAL A 186 -2.15 -7.81 -1.66
C VAL A 186 -0.93 -7.75 -2.58
N ALA A 187 -0.41 -6.55 -2.84
CA ALA A 187 0.74 -6.37 -3.71
C ALA A 187 2.00 -7.07 -3.17
N GLU A 188 2.25 -6.99 -1.86
CA GLU A 188 3.36 -7.66 -1.18
C GLU A 188 3.21 -9.20 -1.27
N MET A 189 2.02 -9.73 -0.97
CA MET A 189 1.72 -11.17 -1.11
C MET A 189 2.00 -11.69 -2.53
N SER A 190 1.53 -10.96 -3.55
CA SER A 190 1.75 -11.34 -4.95
C SER A 190 3.24 -11.34 -5.25
N SER A 191 3.96 -10.25 -4.91
CA SER A 191 5.39 -10.13 -5.18
C SER A 191 6.20 -11.27 -4.56
N ASP A 192 5.98 -11.59 -3.29
CA ASP A 192 6.69 -12.67 -2.60
C ASP A 192 6.42 -14.04 -3.22
N SER A 193 5.16 -14.29 -3.63
CA SER A 193 4.77 -15.53 -4.31
C SER A 193 5.51 -15.68 -5.65
N PHE A 194 5.64 -14.60 -6.42
CA PHE A 194 6.40 -14.59 -7.68
C PHE A 194 7.90 -14.77 -7.46
N GLN A 195 8.49 -14.17 -6.43
CA GLN A 195 9.90 -14.40 -6.10
C GLN A 195 10.17 -15.86 -5.76
N LEU A 196 9.30 -16.47 -4.94
CA LEU A 196 9.43 -17.87 -4.54
C LEU A 196 9.25 -18.82 -5.73
N LEU A 197 8.32 -18.50 -6.64
CA LEU A 197 8.16 -19.22 -7.91
C LEU A 197 9.41 -19.09 -8.79
N GLY A 198 9.99 -17.89 -8.91
CA GLY A 198 11.23 -17.68 -9.69
C GLY A 198 12.41 -18.49 -9.15
N ILE A 199 12.57 -18.55 -7.82
CA ILE A 199 13.57 -19.41 -7.17
C ILE A 199 13.28 -20.90 -7.42
N ALA A 200 11.99 -21.27 -7.51
CA ALA A 200 11.56 -22.63 -7.79
C ALA A 200 11.86 -23.09 -9.21
N GLU A 201 11.54 -22.27 -10.20
CA GLU A 201 11.80 -22.54 -11.60
C GLU A 201 13.31 -22.59 -11.89
N GLN A 202 14.10 -21.75 -11.22
CA GLN A 202 15.57 -21.78 -11.32
C GLN A 202 16.23 -22.94 -10.56
N ALA A 203 15.43 -23.83 -9.93
CA ALA A 203 15.85 -25.07 -9.26
C ALA A 203 16.98 -24.90 -8.23
N CYS A 204 17.25 -23.69 -7.76
CA CYS A 204 18.42 -23.37 -6.95
C CYS A 204 18.28 -23.90 -5.50
N PHE A 205 17.05 -24.16 -5.01
CA PHE A 205 16.87 -24.54 -3.59
C PHE A 205 15.72 -25.49 -3.22
N LEU A 206 14.85 -25.94 -4.13
CA LEU A 206 13.71 -26.78 -3.71
C LEU A 206 14.05 -28.27 -3.58
N SER A 207 13.82 -28.76 -2.36
CA SER A 207 13.62 -30.17 -2.01
C SER A 207 12.66 -30.84 -3.00
N SER A 208 12.96 -32.09 -3.38
CA SER A 208 12.25 -32.86 -4.40
C SER A 208 10.73 -32.89 -4.22
N SER A 209 10.24 -32.88 -2.98
CA SER A 209 8.80 -32.96 -2.67
C SER A 209 7.99 -31.73 -3.10
N LEU A 210 8.59 -30.55 -3.19
CA LEU A 210 7.91 -29.32 -3.64
C LEU A 210 8.00 -29.14 -5.17
N LYS A 211 9.04 -29.70 -5.80
CA LYS A 211 9.12 -29.76 -7.27
C LYS A 211 7.94 -30.53 -7.86
N ASP A 212 7.55 -31.63 -7.24
CA ASP A 212 6.42 -32.45 -7.69
C ASP A 212 5.06 -31.74 -7.53
N LEU A 213 4.91 -30.90 -6.50
CA LEU A 213 3.68 -30.14 -6.28
C LEU A 213 3.49 -29.00 -7.30
N VAL A 214 4.58 -28.29 -7.64
CA VAL A 214 4.57 -27.15 -8.56
C VAL A 214 4.59 -27.61 -10.03
N MET A 215 5.41 -28.61 -10.37
CA MET A 215 5.50 -29.12 -11.75
C MET A 215 4.42 -30.15 -12.09
N GLY A 216 3.90 -30.89 -11.10
CA GLY A 216 2.80 -31.84 -11.29
C GLY A 216 1.51 -31.17 -11.78
N HIS A 217 1.27 -29.92 -11.36
CA HIS A 217 0.11 -29.16 -11.79
C HIS A 217 0.21 -28.64 -13.23
N ARG A 218 1.44 -28.41 -13.76
CA ARG A 218 1.67 -28.06 -15.17
C ARG A 218 1.59 -29.26 -16.12
N LEU A 219 1.96 -30.46 -15.66
CA LEU A 219 1.84 -31.69 -16.46
C LEU A 219 0.38 -32.09 -16.72
N LEU A 220 -0.53 -31.84 -15.77
CA LEU A 220 -1.97 -32.08 -15.97
C LEU A 220 -2.63 -31.07 -16.92
N GLY A 221 -2.16 -29.81 -16.94
CA GLY A 221 -2.62 -28.78 -17.88
C GLY A 221 -2.13 -28.99 -19.31
N PHE A 222 -0.90 -29.48 -19.49
CA PHE A 222 -0.33 -29.72 -20.83
C PHE A 222 -0.83 -31.02 -21.48
N CYS A 223 -1.22 -32.03 -20.70
CA CYS A 223 -1.72 -33.30 -21.26
C CYS A 223 -3.16 -33.21 -21.82
N SER A 224 -3.89 -32.12 -21.51
CA SER A 224 -5.27 -31.93 -21.99
C SER A 224 -5.39 -31.09 -23.27
N LEU A 225 -4.29 -30.51 -23.79
CA LEU A 225 -4.32 -29.64 -24.97
C LEU A 225 -3.78 -30.29 -26.26
N HIS A 226 -3.52 -31.60 -26.26
CA HIS A 226 -3.00 -32.32 -27.43
C HIS A 226 -3.84 -33.53 -27.87
N LEU A 227 -5.14 -33.55 -27.56
CA LEU A 227 -6.04 -34.66 -27.92
C LEU A 227 -7.37 -34.26 -28.57
N VAL A 228 -7.43 -33.10 -29.25
CA VAL A 228 -8.43 -32.81 -30.28
C VAL A 228 -7.76 -32.11 -31.46
#